data_AF-A0AAW8RUA6-F1
#
_entry.id   AF-A0AAW8RUA6-F1
#
_cell.length_a   1.000
_cell.length_b   1.000
_cell.length_c   1.000
_cell.angle_alpha   90.00
_cell.angle_beta   90.00
_cell.angle_gamma   90.00
#
_symmetry.space_group_name_H-M   'P 1'
#
loop_
_entity.id
_entity.type
_entity.pdbx_description
1 polymer ?
#
loop_
_entity_poly.entity_id
_entity_poly.type
_entity_poly.pdbx_seq_one_letter_code
_entity_poly.pdbx_strand_id
1 'polypeptide(L)'
;MKITDKERFRMLMAHPNYWYDEDIKREAEKLGNKIWRELPKHPKKKIEVSINNRIVMVGTEDELGQRSTLSPVTIRNLARNNGTDRFGKSYRYLGV
;
A
#
# COMPACT_ATOMS: atom_id res chain seq x y z
N MET A 1 -8.26 16.74 -29.37
CA MET A 1 -8.37 16.31 -27.96
C MET A 1 -7.37 15.20 -27.74
N LYS A 2 -6.36 15.36 -26.86
CA LYS A 2 -5.35 14.31 -26.60
C LYS A 2 -5.97 13.27 -25.66
N ILE A 3 -6.00 12.00 -26.07
CA ILE A 3 -6.40 10.88 -25.23
C ILE A 3 -5.38 10.76 -24.09
N THR A 4 -5.87 10.67 -22.84
CA THR A 4 -5.00 10.46 -21.68
C THR A 4 -4.55 9.01 -21.57
N ASP A 5 -3.44 8.75 -20.89
CA ASP A 5 -2.95 7.38 -20.64
C ASP A 5 -4.00 6.50 -19.93
N LYS A 6 -4.82 7.10 -19.05
CA LYS A 6 -5.92 6.40 -18.37
C LYS A 6 -7.05 6.01 -19.32
N GLU A 7 -7.41 6.89 -20.25
CA GLU A 7 -8.44 6.60 -21.26
C GLU A 7 -7.93 5.54 -22.25
N ARG A 8 -6.68 5.66 -22.70
CA ARG A 8 -6.04 4.67 -23.57
C ARG A 8 -5.95 3.29 -22.92
N PHE A 9 -5.55 3.23 -21.65
CA PHE A 9 -5.55 1.98 -20.88
C PHE A 9 -6.94 1.34 -20.81
N ARG A 10 -7.99 2.12 -20.55
CA ARG A 10 -9.38 1.62 -20.52
C ARG A 10 -9.82 1.06 -21.88
N MET A 11 -9.47 1.74 -22.97
CA MET A 11 -9.82 1.29 -24.33
C MET A 11 -9.13 -0.03 -24.68
N LEU A 12 -7.85 -0.20 -24.31
CA LEU A 12 -7.12 -1.46 -24.54
C LEU A 12 -7.69 -2.62 -23.72
N MET A 13 -8.01 -2.39 -22.45
CA MET A 13 -8.64 -3.39 -21.57
C MET A 13 -10.04 -3.80 -22.04
N ALA A 14 -10.77 -2.89 -22.71
CA ALA A 14 -12.09 -3.15 -23.27
C ALA A 14 -12.05 -3.74 -24.69
N HIS A 15 -10.85 -3.90 -25.28
CA HIS A 15 -10.72 -4.41 -26.63
C HIS A 15 -11.11 -5.91 -26.68
N PRO A 16 -11.93 -6.35 -27.64
CA PRO A 16 -12.38 -7.76 -27.72
C PRO A 16 -11.23 -8.77 -27.75
N ASN A 17 -10.11 -8.38 -28.36
CA ASN A 17 -8.92 -9.23 -28.48
C ASN A 17 -7.90 -9.06 -27.35
N TYR A 18 -8.21 -8.31 -26.28
CA TYR A 18 -7.26 -8.06 -25.19
C TYR A 18 -6.56 -9.34 -24.66
N TRP A 19 -7.28 -10.46 -24.61
CA TRP A 19 -6.76 -11.74 -24.13
C TRP A 19 -5.87 -12.50 -25.12
N TYR A 20 -5.99 -12.20 -26.41
CA TYR A 20 -5.36 -12.98 -27.50
C TYR A 20 -4.31 -12.18 -28.27
N ASP A 21 -4.38 -10.86 -28.21
CA ASP A 21 -3.46 -9.95 -28.87
C ASP A 21 -2.36 -9.51 -27.89
N GLU A 22 -1.16 -10.05 -28.09
CA GLU A 22 -0.01 -9.77 -27.22
C GLU A 22 0.42 -8.29 -27.26
N ASP A 23 0.22 -7.60 -28.38
CA ASP A 23 0.59 -6.19 -28.52
C ASP A 23 -0.36 -5.31 -27.71
N ILE A 24 -1.68 -5.58 -27.79
CA ILE A 24 -2.69 -4.89 -26.97
C ILE A 24 -2.43 -5.13 -25.48
N LYS A 25 -2.12 -6.38 -25.10
CA LYS A 25 -1.82 -6.73 -23.72
C LYS A 25 -0.57 -6.02 -23.21
N ARG A 26 0.52 -6.05 -23.98
CA ARG A 26 1.79 -5.40 -23.62
C ARG A 26 1.62 -3.89 -23.46
N GLU A 27 0.85 -3.28 -24.34
CA GLU A 27 0.57 -1.84 -24.26
C GLU A 27 -0.26 -1.50 -23.02
N ALA A 28 -1.30 -2.29 -22.73
CA ALA A 28 -2.11 -2.13 -21.53
C ALA A 28 -1.27 -2.30 -20.26
N GLU A 29 -0.40 -3.31 -20.19
CA GLU A 29 0.51 -3.52 -19.04
C GLU A 29 1.47 -2.34 -18.84
N LYS A 30 2.03 -1.81 -19.92
CA LYS A 30 2.93 -0.63 -19.85
C LYS A 30 2.19 0.59 -19.31
N LEU A 31 0.99 0.87 -19.82
CA LEU A 31 0.17 1.99 -19.36
C LEU A 31 -0.32 1.78 -17.92
N GLY A 32 -0.76 0.56 -17.58
CA GLY A 32 -1.17 0.19 -16.23
C GLY A 32 -0.05 0.41 -15.21
N ASN A 33 1.17 -0.05 -15.51
CA ASN A 33 2.34 0.17 -14.66
C ASN A 33 2.67 1.65 -14.47
N LYS A 34 2.56 2.46 -15.54
CA LYS A 34 2.75 3.90 -15.47
C LYS A 34 1.71 4.56 -14.56
N ILE A 35 0.44 4.25 -14.78
CA ILE A 35 -0.69 4.78 -13.98
C ILE A 35 -0.51 4.37 -12.51
N TRP A 36 -0.18 3.11 -12.23
CA TRP A 36 0.04 2.62 -10.85
C TRP A 36 1.19 3.33 -10.13
N ARG A 37 2.27 3.68 -10.84
CA ARG A 37 3.39 4.45 -10.27
C ARG A 37 3.03 5.90 -9.98
N GLU A 38 2.14 6.48 -10.80
CA GLU A 38 1.67 7.86 -10.70
C GLU A 38 0.49 8.03 -9.73
N LEU A 39 -0.15 6.93 -9.31
CA LEU A 39 -1.19 6.98 -8.28
C LEU A 39 -0.59 7.57 -6.99
N PRO A 40 -1.28 8.54 -6.36
CA PRO A 40 -0.81 9.11 -5.11
C PRO A 40 -0.65 7.97 -4.10
N LYS A 41 0.58 7.78 -3.61
CA LYS A 41 0.84 6.84 -2.51
C LYS A 41 -0.06 7.25 -1.37
N HIS A 42 -0.95 6.35 -0.94
CA HIS A 42 -1.81 6.63 0.21
C HIS A 42 -0.95 7.15 1.37
N PRO A 43 -1.34 8.24 2.05
CA PRO A 43 -0.58 8.74 3.18
C PRO A 43 -0.44 7.59 4.18
N LYS A 44 0.81 7.27 4.53
CA LYS A 44 1.09 6.17 5.46
C LYS A 44 0.49 6.56 6.80
N LYS A 45 -0.49 5.79 7.26
CA LYS A 45 -1.14 6.01 8.55
C LYS A 45 -0.11 5.83 9.65
N LYS A 46 -0.17 6.70 10.66
CA LYS A 46 0.66 6.54 11.86
C LYS A 46 0.09 5.42 12.72
N ILE A 47 1.00 4.65 13.29
CA ILE A 47 0.74 3.57 14.22
C ILE A 47 1.32 3.99 15.56
N GLU A 48 0.48 3.90 16.60
CA GLU A 48 0.89 3.98 17.98
C GLU A 48 1.30 2.59 18.46
N VAL A 49 2.45 2.54 19.14
CA VAL A 49 2.92 1.36 19.86
C VAL A 49 2.88 1.66 21.35
N SER A 50 2.18 0.83 22.12
CA SER A 50 2.05 1.00 23.57
C SER A 50 2.42 -0.28 24.33
N ILE A 51 2.99 -0.12 25.53
CA ILE A 51 3.29 -1.20 26.47
C ILE A 51 2.68 -0.81 27.81
N ASN A 52 1.89 -1.69 28.44
CA ASN A 52 1.23 -1.41 29.72
C ASN A 52 0.51 -0.05 29.74
N ASN A 53 -0.25 0.24 28.68
CA ASN A 53 -0.96 1.50 28.43
C ASN A 53 -0.09 2.76 28.34
N ARG A 54 1.23 2.62 28.16
CA ARG A 54 2.14 3.75 27.90
C ARG A 54 2.58 3.73 26.44
N ILE A 55 2.44 4.87 25.76
CA ILE A 55 2.93 5.04 24.40
C ILE A 55 4.46 5.03 24.43
N VAL A 56 5.06 4.11 23.67
CA VAL A 56 6.52 3.98 23.57
C VAL A 56 7.05 4.47 22.23
N MET A 57 6.26 4.36 21.16
CA MET A 57 6.62 4.84 19.83
C MET A 57 5.38 5.25 19.03
N VAL A 58 5.55 6.23 18.15
CA VAL A 58 4.57 6.61 17.14
C VAL A 58 5.30 6.82 15.82
N GLY A 59 4.79 6.25 14.75
CA GLY A 59 5.37 6.41 13.42
C GLY A 59 4.61 5.63 12.37
N THR A 60 5.02 5.78 11.11
CA THR A 60 4.59 4.89 10.03
C THR A 60 5.17 3.49 10.24
N GLU A 61 4.58 2.49 9.60
CA GLU A 61 5.09 1.11 9.64
C GLU A 61 6.58 0.98 9.23
N ASP A 62 7.08 1.82 8.33
CA ASP A 62 8.49 1.81 7.93
C ASP A 62 9.39 2.46 8.98
N GLU A 63 8.98 3.59 9.55
CA GLU A 63 9.70 4.24 10.65
C GLU A 63 9.78 3.33 11.87
N LEU A 64 8.68 2.63 12.18
CA LEU A 64 8.66 1.65 13.27
C LEU A 64 9.48 0.41 12.92
N GLY A 65 9.46 -0.05 11.67
CA GLY A 65 10.28 -1.19 11.22
C GLY A 65 11.78 -0.92 11.26
N GLN A 66 12.20 0.33 11.04
CA GLN A 66 13.61 0.73 11.22
C GLN A 66 14.06 0.73 12.68
N ARG A 67 13.12 0.92 13.62
CA ARG A 67 13.40 1.02 15.07
C ARG A 67 13.03 -0.25 15.84
N SER A 68 12.48 -1.24 15.16
CA SER A 68 11.95 -2.48 15.74
C SER A 68 12.61 -3.69 15.09
N THR A 69 12.53 -4.84 15.77
CA THR A 69 12.92 -6.13 15.20
C THR A 69 11.84 -6.72 14.28
N LEU A 70 10.67 -6.08 14.21
CA LEU A 70 9.56 -6.48 13.35
C LEU A 70 9.63 -5.79 11.98
N SER A 71 9.29 -6.55 10.93
CA SER A 71 9.18 -5.97 9.59
C SER A 71 7.99 -4.98 9.52
N PRO A 72 8.05 -3.98 8.62
CA PRO A 72 6.93 -3.06 8.39
C PRO A 72 5.62 -3.79 8.10
N VAL A 73 5.68 -4.91 7.38
CA VAL A 73 4.52 -5.75 7.05
C VAL A 73 3.91 -6.36 8.32
N THR A 74 4.73 -6.90 9.22
CA THR A 74 4.25 -7.47 10.49
C THR A 74 3.62 -6.39 11.37
N ILE A 75 4.24 -5.21 11.46
CA ILE A 75 3.72 -4.06 12.23
C ILE A 75 2.38 -3.61 11.67
N ARG A 76 2.25 -3.52 10.34
CA ARG A 76 0.97 -3.21 9.66
C ARG A 76 -0.11 -4.21 10.03
N ASN A 77 0.20 -5.51 10.00
CA ASN A 77 -0.75 -6.57 10.32
C ASN A 77 -1.18 -6.52 11.79
N LEU A 78 -0.25 -6.26 12.71
CA LEU A 78 -0.57 -6.07 14.12
C LEU A 78 -1.47 -4.85 14.32
N ALA A 79 -1.12 -3.70 13.73
CA ALA A 79 -1.92 -2.48 13.83
C ALA A 79 -3.33 -2.62 13.24
N ARG A 80 -3.48 -3.36 12.13
CA ARG A 80 -4.78 -3.65 11.51
C ARG A 80 -5.68 -4.50 12.42
N ASN A 81 -5.09 -5.41 13.18
CA ASN A 81 -5.82 -6.32 14.06
C ASN A 81 -5.89 -5.81 15.52
N ASN A 82 -5.41 -4.59 15.80
CA ASN A 82 -5.20 -4.09 17.17
C ASN A 82 -4.44 -5.10 18.05
N GLY A 83 -3.51 -5.83 17.45
CA GLY A 83 -2.81 -6.96 18.03
C GLY A 83 -1.68 -6.55 18.97
N THR A 84 -1.26 -7.53 19.75
CA THR A 84 -0.15 -7.41 20.69
C THR A 84 0.96 -8.37 20.26
N ASP A 85 2.23 -7.94 20.34
CA ASP A 85 3.36 -8.82 20.09
C ASP A 85 3.69 -9.69 21.32
N ARG A 86 4.66 -10.59 21.15
CA ARG A 86 5.14 -11.48 22.22
C ARG A 86 5.77 -10.76 23.42
N PHE A 87 6.08 -9.47 23.30
CA PHE A 87 6.68 -8.64 24.34
C PHE A 87 5.65 -7.73 25.04
N GLY A 88 4.36 -7.88 24.72
CA GLY A 88 3.30 -7.06 25.30
C GLY A 88 3.13 -5.69 24.64
N LYS A 89 3.77 -5.43 23.49
CA LYS A 89 3.54 -4.19 22.72
C LYS A 89 2.25 -4.31 21.93
N SER A 90 1.34 -3.38 22.14
CA SER A 90 0.10 -3.25 21.37
C SER A 90 0.30 -2.24 20.25
N TYR A 91 -0.24 -2.55 19.07
CA TYR A 91 -0.12 -1.74 17.87
C TYR A 91 -1.49 -1.29 17.42
N ARG A 92 -1.68 0.01 17.22
CA ARG A 92 -2.97 0.57 16.78
C ARG A 92 -2.74 1.70 15.79
N TYR A 93 -3.56 1.77 14.75
CA TYR A 93 -3.58 2.96 13.91
C TYR A 93 -4.10 4.15 14.72
N LEU A 94 -3.41 5.27 14.63
CA LEU A 94 -3.98 6.53 15.07
C LEU A 94 -5.09 6.87 14.07
N GLY A 95 -6.32 6.97 14.59
CA GLY A 95 -7.46 7.48 13.82
C GLY A 95 -7.13 8.87 13.28
N VAL A 96 -7.53 9.12 12.03
CA VAL A 96 -7.52 10.46 11.45
C VAL A 96 -8.69 11.24 12.04
#